data_AF-A0A094SC70-F1
#
_entry.id   AF-A0A094SC70-F1
#
_cell.length_a   1.000
_cell.length_b   1.000
_cell.length_c   1.000
_cell.angle_alpha   90.00
_cell.angle_beta   90.00
_cell.angle_gamma   90.00
#
_symmetry.space_group_name_H-M   'P 1'
#
loop_
_entity.id
_entity.type
_entity.pdbx_description
1 polymer ?
#
loop_
_entity_poly.entity_id
_entity_poly.type
_entity_poly.pdbx_seq_one_letter_code
_entity_poly.pdbx_strand_id
1 'polypeptide(L)'
;MENIYPQFGKDISFYAFELPFLRFFLGFGFTILIISLIINIAIHYVYGGLKLSLSQSTDSARRHLMFFLGTLALLKAGAYSIDKYVLATKSDTLITGLKYTDVSAVVPAKTILTYIALATAILFFVSIFRKGWSLPFIAFGAMLGASLVIGGLYPTFVQQFQVKPSELQREAPYIQKNIDATRTAYGLNDVKFSDYAAIDNPSLASLAEDAGTLGNIRLLDPAVISPTFRQLQQIRGFYAFPDALDVDRYLIDGIKRGLVVGVREVNLAGLAADQRNWFNDTMVFTHGYGVVAAYENTSASDGEPDFAESNIPPSGTLDIEQPRVYFGEQSPEYSIVGSDGSAGPLELDYPDDKSANGQTNNTY
;
A
#
# COMPACT_ATOMS: atom_id res chain seq x y z
N MET A 1 0.17 5.90 -29.56
CA MET A 1 1.60 6.03 -29.21
C MET A 1 1.98 4.73 -28.53
N GLU A 2 3.00 4.03 -29.03
CA GLU A 2 3.36 2.70 -28.54
C GLU A 2 3.71 2.75 -27.04
N ASN A 3 2.95 2.01 -26.24
CA ASN A 3 3.10 1.88 -24.78
C ASN A 3 4.33 1.04 -24.43
N ILE A 4 5.48 1.31 -25.05
CA ILE A 4 6.72 0.54 -24.91
C ILE A 4 7.62 1.25 -23.90
N TYR A 5 8.10 0.50 -22.90
CA TYR A 5 9.10 0.98 -21.96
C TYR A 5 10.43 1.19 -22.71
N PRO A 6 10.93 2.43 -22.83
CA PRO A 6 12.00 2.78 -23.78
C PRO A 6 13.31 2.01 -23.56
N GLN A 7 13.55 1.54 -22.32
CA GLN A 7 14.81 0.88 -21.96
C GLN A 7 14.87 -0.60 -22.36
N PHE A 8 13.72 -1.29 -22.41
CA PHE A 8 13.68 -2.75 -22.58
C PHE A 8 12.83 -3.21 -23.77
N GLY A 9 12.14 -2.29 -24.46
CA GLY A 9 11.32 -2.65 -25.62
C GLY A 9 10.12 -3.51 -25.26
N LYS A 10 9.63 -3.43 -24.02
CA LYS A 10 8.49 -4.20 -23.51
C LYS A 10 7.31 -3.28 -23.27
N ASP A 11 6.11 -3.74 -23.61
CA ASP A 11 4.90 -2.97 -23.36
C ASP A 11 4.56 -2.88 -21.87
N ILE A 12 3.68 -1.94 -21.49
CA ILE A 12 3.22 -1.79 -20.09
C ILE A 12 2.50 -3.05 -19.59
N SER A 13 1.77 -3.76 -20.47
CA SER A 13 1.03 -4.98 -20.13
C SER A 13 1.97 -6.12 -19.69
N PHE A 14 3.18 -6.20 -20.23
CA PHE A 14 4.23 -7.11 -19.77
C PHE A 14 4.55 -6.88 -18.29
N TYR A 15 4.70 -5.63 -17.86
CA TYR A 15 5.04 -5.31 -16.47
C TYR A 15 3.85 -5.49 -15.52
N ALA A 16 2.64 -5.20 -15.98
CA ALA A 16 1.42 -5.32 -15.18
C ALA A 16 0.93 -6.78 -15.03
N PHE A 17 1.07 -7.61 -16.07
CA PHE A 17 0.45 -8.94 -16.14
C PHE A 17 1.45 -10.09 -16.31
N GLU A 18 2.31 -10.04 -17.33
CA GLU A 18 3.20 -11.17 -17.65
C GLU A 18 4.32 -11.36 -16.61
N LEU A 19 4.96 -10.27 -16.19
CA LEU A 19 6.09 -10.30 -15.26
C LEU A 19 5.69 -10.86 -13.89
N PRO A 20 4.58 -10.43 -13.25
CA PRO A 20 4.09 -11.07 -12.02
C PRO A 20 3.82 -12.57 -12.19
N PHE A 21 3.23 -12.97 -13.31
CA PHE A 21 2.94 -14.38 -13.59
C PHE A 21 4.23 -15.20 -13.74
N LEU A 22 5.19 -14.73 -14.54
CA LEU A 22 6.50 -15.38 -14.69
C LEU A 22 7.22 -15.51 -13.33
N ARG A 23 7.16 -14.48 -12.49
CA ARG A 23 7.74 -14.52 -11.14
C ARG A 23 7.03 -15.52 -10.24
N PHE A 24 5.70 -15.62 -10.33
CA PHE A 24 4.92 -16.61 -9.59
C PHE A 24 5.36 -18.03 -9.96
N PHE A 25 5.45 -18.38 -11.25
CA PHE A 25 5.88 -19.72 -11.68
C PHE A 25 7.32 -20.04 -11.29
N LEU A 26 8.23 -19.07 -11.38
CA LEU A 26 9.59 -19.27 -10.89
C LEU A 26 9.62 -19.49 -9.38
N GLY A 27 8.89 -18.68 -8.60
CA GLY A 27 8.79 -18.84 -7.15
C GLY A 27 8.20 -20.20 -6.75
N PHE A 28 7.11 -20.60 -7.40
CA PHE A 28 6.48 -21.91 -7.23
C PHE A 28 7.44 -23.06 -7.57
N GLY A 29 8.15 -22.96 -8.70
CA GLY A 29 9.18 -23.92 -9.10
C GLY A 29 10.31 -24.03 -8.07
N PHE A 30 10.78 -22.91 -7.52
CA PHE A 30 11.80 -22.90 -6.46
C PHE A 30 11.29 -23.63 -5.22
N THR A 31 10.08 -23.32 -4.78
CA THR A 31 9.46 -23.96 -3.59
C THR A 31 9.37 -25.47 -3.74
N ILE A 32 8.81 -25.96 -4.85
CA ILE A 32 8.70 -27.40 -5.11
C ILE A 32 10.07 -28.07 -5.16
N LEU A 33 11.04 -27.47 -5.86
CA LEU A 33 12.37 -28.05 -5.99
C LEU A 33 13.13 -28.07 -4.66
N ILE A 34 13.01 -27.03 -3.83
CA ILE A 34 13.64 -26.97 -2.51
C ILE A 34 13.03 -28.03 -1.59
N ILE A 35 11.70 -28.14 -1.53
CA ILE A 35 11.02 -29.17 -0.74
C ILE A 35 11.43 -30.56 -1.22
N SER A 36 11.43 -30.79 -2.53
CA SER A 36 11.83 -32.07 -3.13
C SER A 36 13.30 -32.40 -2.85
N LEU A 37 14.19 -31.40 -2.88
CA LEU A 37 15.60 -31.56 -2.52
C LEU A 37 15.77 -31.94 -1.05
N ILE A 38 15.06 -31.28 -0.13
CA ILE A 38 15.10 -31.60 1.30
C ILE A 38 14.63 -33.03 1.56
N ILE A 39 13.49 -33.41 0.96
CA ILE A 39 12.96 -34.78 1.05
C ILE A 39 13.96 -35.78 0.47
N ASN A 40 14.57 -35.46 -0.68
CA ASN A 40 15.58 -36.31 -1.31
C ASN A 40 16.79 -36.54 -0.40
N ILE A 41 17.30 -35.47 0.23
CA ILE A 41 18.40 -35.55 1.19
C ILE A 41 18.00 -36.39 2.40
N ALA A 42 16.80 -36.17 2.96
CA ALA A 42 16.31 -36.92 4.13
C ALA A 42 16.19 -38.42 3.84
N ILE A 43 15.59 -38.79 2.71
CA ILE A 43 15.47 -40.20 2.28
C ILE A 43 16.87 -40.81 2.13
N HIS A 44 17.77 -40.17 1.37
CA HIS A 44 19.12 -40.71 1.19
C HIS A 44 19.90 -40.77 2.49
N TYR A 45 19.67 -39.88 3.44
CA TYR A 45 20.30 -39.95 4.76
C TYR A 45 19.77 -41.13 5.59
N VAL A 46 18.45 -41.30 5.68
CA VAL A 46 17.80 -42.38 6.46
C VAL A 46 18.17 -43.76 5.91
N TYR A 47 18.18 -43.93 4.58
CA TYR A 47 18.52 -45.20 3.94
C TYR A 47 20.04 -45.40 3.70
N GLY A 48 20.89 -44.52 4.26
CA GLY A 48 22.36 -44.66 4.22
C GLY A 48 23.03 -44.36 2.88
N GLY A 49 22.29 -43.76 1.94
CA GLY A 49 22.77 -43.28 0.64
C GLY A 49 23.65 -42.02 0.73
N LEU A 50 23.38 -41.13 1.69
CA LEU A 50 24.21 -39.97 2.06
C LEU A 50 24.85 -40.21 3.43
N LYS A 51 26.16 -39.97 3.52
CA LYS A 51 26.94 -40.10 4.76
C LYS A 51 27.63 -38.78 5.11
N LEU A 52 28.06 -38.63 6.37
CA LEU A 52 28.77 -37.45 6.86
C LEU A 52 30.03 -37.14 6.01
N SER A 53 30.71 -38.19 5.54
CA SER A 53 31.74 -38.09 4.53
C SER A 53 31.13 -38.25 3.14
N LEU A 54 31.11 -37.15 2.37
CA LEU A 54 30.56 -37.11 1.02
C LEU A 54 31.25 -38.10 0.06
N SER A 55 32.52 -38.44 0.30
CA SER A 55 33.25 -39.44 -0.50
C SER A 55 32.76 -40.87 -0.30
N GLN A 56 32.06 -41.15 0.81
CA GLN A 56 31.48 -42.45 1.14
C GLN A 56 29.99 -42.56 0.77
N SER A 57 29.41 -41.51 0.18
CA SER A 57 28.03 -41.49 -0.28
C SER A 57 27.85 -42.29 -1.58
N THR A 58 26.66 -42.85 -1.77
CA THR A 58 26.35 -43.66 -2.95
C THR A 58 26.32 -42.84 -4.24
N ASP A 59 26.63 -43.48 -5.37
CA ASP A 59 26.53 -42.83 -6.69
C ASP A 59 25.09 -42.38 -7.01
N SER A 60 24.07 -43.12 -6.54
CA SER A 60 22.65 -42.75 -6.71
C SER A 60 22.30 -41.45 -5.98
N ALA A 61 22.68 -41.34 -4.70
CA ALA A 61 22.48 -40.14 -3.91
C ALA A 61 23.15 -38.91 -4.54
N ARG A 62 24.40 -39.05 -5.00
CA ARG A 62 25.10 -37.96 -5.71
C ARG A 62 24.33 -37.52 -6.95
N ARG A 63 23.90 -38.46 -7.80
CA ARG A 63 23.20 -38.14 -9.06
C ARG A 63 21.88 -37.39 -8.81
N HIS A 64 21.09 -37.82 -7.84
CA HIS A 64 19.84 -37.14 -7.50
C HIS A 64 20.11 -35.72 -6.98
N LEU A 65 21.13 -35.55 -6.13
CA LEU A 65 21.54 -34.24 -5.65
C LEU A 65 21.98 -33.32 -6.80
N MET A 66 22.80 -33.83 -7.74
CA MET A 66 23.24 -33.07 -8.91
C MET A 66 22.08 -32.67 -9.83
N PHE A 67 21.08 -33.54 -9.99
CA PHE A 67 19.87 -33.22 -10.75
C PHE A 67 19.09 -32.06 -10.12
N PHE A 68 18.85 -32.10 -8.81
CA PHE A 68 18.15 -31.01 -8.11
C PHE A 68 18.96 -29.71 -8.13
N LEU A 69 20.27 -29.75 -7.85
CA LEU A 69 21.13 -28.57 -7.89
C LEU A 69 21.25 -27.97 -9.29
N GLY A 70 21.36 -28.80 -10.33
CA GLY A 70 21.38 -28.36 -11.72
C GLY A 70 20.06 -27.70 -12.13
N THR A 71 18.93 -28.29 -11.74
CA THR A 71 17.59 -27.72 -12.02
C THR A 71 17.35 -26.42 -11.27
N LEU A 72 17.79 -26.32 -10.00
CA LEU A 72 17.74 -25.08 -9.22
C LEU A 72 18.62 -23.98 -9.85
N ALA A 73 19.82 -24.32 -10.32
CA ALA A 73 20.69 -23.38 -11.01
C ALA A 73 20.08 -22.89 -12.34
N LEU A 74 19.42 -23.79 -13.08
CA LEU A 74 18.70 -23.45 -14.31
C LEU A 74 17.53 -22.51 -14.03
N LEU A 75 16.74 -22.79 -12.99
CA LEU A 75 15.66 -21.91 -12.56
C LEU A 75 16.19 -20.55 -12.12
N LYS A 76 17.36 -20.52 -11.47
CA LYS A 76 18.04 -19.28 -11.08
C LYS A 76 18.52 -18.47 -12.28
N ALA A 77 18.97 -19.12 -13.35
CA ALA A 77 19.28 -18.44 -14.61
C ALA A 77 18.04 -17.75 -15.20
N GLY A 78 16.90 -18.45 -15.20
CA GLY A 78 15.60 -17.89 -15.59
C GLY A 78 15.23 -16.67 -14.75
N ALA A 79 15.37 -16.78 -13.42
CA ALA A 79 15.12 -15.67 -12.50
C ALA A 79 16.02 -14.46 -12.80
N TYR A 80 17.35 -14.64 -12.94
CA TYR A 80 18.24 -13.53 -13.29
C TYR A 80 17.90 -12.88 -14.64
N SER A 81 17.45 -13.67 -15.61
CA SER A 81 17.09 -13.17 -16.93
C SER A 81 15.88 -12.23 -16.87
N ILE A 82 14.95 -12.46 -15.93
CA ILE A 82 13.75 -11.62 -15.78
C ILE A 82 13.87 -10.54 -14.69
N ASP A 83 14.73 -10.74 -13.69
CA ASP A 83 14.94 -9.80 -12.56
C ASP A 83 15.27 -8.39 -13.04
N LYS A 84 15.95 -8.26 -14.18
CA LYS A 84 16.29 -6.97 -14.79
C LYS A 84 15.05 -6.13 -15.15
N TYR A 85 13.93 -6.77 -15.48
CA TYR A 85 12.68 -6.07 -15.80
C TYR A 85 11.96 -5.58 -14.54
N VAL A 86 12.13 -6.26 -13.41
CA VAL A 86 11.55 -5.84 -12.11
C VAL A 86 12.06 -4.47 -11.69
N LEU A 87 13.28 -4.10 -12.11
CA LEU A 87 13.87 -2.79 -11.82
C LEU A 87 13.02 -1.64 -12.38
N ALA A 88 12.24 -1.86 -13.44
CA ALA A 88 11.38 -0.83 -14.01
C ALA A 88 10.16 -0.47 -13.14
N THR A 89 9.76 -1.36 -12.23
CA THR A 89 8.60 -1.19 -11.33
C THR A 89 9.01 -1.16 -9.86
N LYS A 90 10.30 -1.03 -9.57
CA LYS A 90 10.82 -1.02 -8.21
C LYS A 90 10.59 0.35 -7.59
N SER A 91 9.90 0.38 -6.45
CA SER A 91 9.83 1.59 -5.61
C SER A 91 11.17 1.80 -4.89
N ASP A 92 11.69 3.02 -5.00
CA ASP A 92 12.93 3.45 -4.39
C ASP A 92 12.73 4.85 -3.78
N THR A 93 13.68 5.32 -2.97
CA THR A 93 13.55 6.58 -2.22
C THR A 93 13.49 7.82 -3.10
N LEU A 94 14.14 7.78 -4.27
CA LEU A 94 14.22 8.91 -5.19
C LEU A 94 13.08 8.89 -6.23
N ILE A 95 12.88 7.75 -6.88
CA ILE A 95 11.89 7.54 -7.94
C ILE A 95 11.42 6.08 -7.92
N THR A 96 10.18 5.83 -8.37
CA THR A 96 9.72 4.47 -8.67
C THR A 96 10.07 4.12 -10.11
N GLY A 97 11.14 3.36 -10.33
CA GLY A 97 11.63 2.99 -11.65
C GLY A 97 13.16 2.88 -11.72
N LEU A 98 13.70 2.83 -12.94
CA LEU A 98 15.13 2.64 -13.17
C LEU A 98 15.96 3.87 -12.80
N LYS A 99 17.05 3.66 -12.06
CA LYS A 99 18.12 4.63 -11.84
C LYS A 99 19.31 4.42 -12.77
N TYR A 100 20.27 5.35 -12.76
CA TYR A 100 21.52 5.21 -13.50
C TYR A 100 22.26 3.91 -13.18
N THR A 101 22.41 3.58 -11.89
CA THR A 101 23.10 2.35 -11.45
C THR A 101 22.35 1.10 -11.88
N ASP A 102 21.02 1.13 -11.92
CA ASP A 102 20.23 -0.01 -12.36
C ASP A 102 20.54 -0.35 -13.83
N VAL A 103 20.53 0.66 -14.69
CA VAL A 103 20.79 0.47 -16.13
C VAL A 103 22.25 0.17 -16.42
N SER A 104 23.17 0.88 -15.78
CA SER A 104 24.60 0.81 -16.11
C SER A 104 25.34 -0.31 -15.40
N ALA A 105 24.83 -0.79 -14.25
CA ALA A 105 25.50 -1.79 -13.44
C ALA A 105 24.64 -3.03 -13.17
N VAL A 106 23.41 -2.87 -12.68
CA VAL A 106 22.58 -4.00 -12.25
C VAL A 106 22.11 -4.83 -13.44
N VAL A 107 21.64 -4.21 -14.53
CA VAL A 107 21.19 -4.92 -15.74
C VAL A 107 22.34 -5.73 -16.37
N PRO A 108 23.55 -5.18 -16.60
CA PRO A 108 24.70 -5.96 -17.03
C PRO A 108 25.07 -7.09 -16.06
N ALA A 109 25.08 -6.81 -14.75
CA ALA A 109 25.40 -7.80 -13.73
C ALA A 109 24.44 -8.99 -13.78
N LYS A 110 23.12 -8.73 -13.82
CA LYS A 110 22.08 -9.77 -13.96
C LYS A 110 22.25 -10.58 -15.24
N THR A 111 22.59 -9.92 -16.35
CA THR A 111 22.82 -10.58 -17.65
C THR A 111 24.02 -11.54 -17.58
N ILE A 112 25.15 -11.11 -17.02
CA ILE A 112 26.32 -11.97 -16.82
C ILE A 112 25.99 -13.14 -15.88
N LEU A 113 25.30 -12.86 -14.78
CA LEU A 113 24.88 -13.89 -13.81
C LEU A 113 23.94 -14.92 -14.42
N THR A 114 23.08 -14.55 -15.38
CA THR A 114 22.28 -15.52 -16.15
C THR A 114 23.18 -16.53 -16.86
N TYR A 115 24.19 -16.08 -17.60
CA TYR A 115 25.09 -16.99 -18.32
C TYR A 115 25.94 -17.84 -17.37
N ILE A 116 26.42 -17.27 -16.27
CA ILE A 116 27.14 -18.02 -15.22
C ILE A 116 26.22 -19.09 -14.62
N ALA A 117 24.97 -18.75 -14.32
CA ALA A 117 23.99 -19.70 -13.78
C ALA A 117 23.69 -20.84 -14.76
N LEU A 118 23.57 -20.55 -16.05
CA LEU A 118 23.42 -21.57 -17.10
C LEU A 118 24.64 -22.49 -17.16
N ALA A 119 25.85 -21.94 -17.14
CA ALA A 119 27.08 -22.73 -17.12
C ALA A 119 27.16 -23.62 -15.87
N THR A 120 26.81 -23.09 -14.70
CA THR A 120 26.74 -23.84 -13.44
C THR A 120 25.71 -24.96 -13.50
N ALA A 121 24.54 -24.73 -14.08
CA ALA A 121 23.52 -25.76 -14.29
C ALA A 121 24.07 -26.90 -15.18
N ILE A 122 24.73 -26.57 -16.29
CA ILE A 122 25.38 -27.54 -17.17
C ILE A 122 26.43 -28.35 -16.41
N LEU A 123 27.28 -27.71 -15.60
CA LEU A 123 28.30 -28.41 -14.80
C LEU A 123 27.69 -29.40 -13.80
N PHE A 124 26.59 -29.03 -13.14
CA PHE A 124 25.86 -29.98 -12.28
C PHE A 124 25.29 -31.16 -13.08
N PHE A 125 24.68 -30.93 -14.24
CA PHE A 125 24.17 -32.02 -15.08
C PHE A 125 25.28 -32.93 -15.62
N VAL A 126 26.44 -32.37 -16.02
CA VAL A 126 27.61 -33.17 -16.42
C VAL A 126 28.15 -33.99 -15.24
N SER A 127 28.05 -33.47 -14.01
CA SER A 127 28.45 -34.17 -12.78
C SER A 127 27.58 -35.38 -12.45
N ILE A 128 26.41 -35.54 -13.07
CA ILE A 128 25.59 -36.76 -12.95
C ILE A 128 26.37 -37.95 -13.54
N PHE A 129 27.06 -37.73 -14.66
CA PHE A 129 27.77 -38.79 -15.39
C PHE A 129 29.22 -38.97 -14.94
N ARG A 130 29.83 -37.97 -14.29
CA ARG A 130 31.21 -38.03 -13.78
C ARG A 130 31.25 -38.39 -12.29
N LYS A 131 32.25 -39.17 -11.88
CA LYS A 131 32.51 -39.48 -10.47
C LYS A 131 33.34 -38.39 -9.81
N GLY A 132 33.01 -38.04 -8.57
CA GLY A 132 33.73 -37.06 -7.75
C GLY A 132 32.92 -35.80 -7.43
N TRP A 133 33.41 -35.05 -6.44
CA TRP A 133 32.75 -33.84 -5.91
C TRP A 133 33.43 -32.53 -6.32
N SER A 134 34.60 -32.59 -6.97
CA SER A 134 35.37 -31.40 -7.36
C SER A 134 34.59 -30.48 -8.30
N LEU A 135 33.99 -31.02 -9.37
CA LEU A 135 33.27 -30.23 -10.37
C LEU A 135 32.01 -29.54 -9.79
N PRO A 136 31.17 -30.21 -8.98
CA PRO A 136 30.09 -29.57 -8.22
C PRO A 136 30.56 -28.43 -7.30
N PHE A 137 31.65 -28.63 -6.55
CA PHE A 137 32.17 -27.59 -5.65
C PHE A 137 32.71 -26.39 -6.41
N ILE A 138 33.39 -26.60 -7.54
CA ILE A 138 33.85 -25.51 -8.42
C ILE A 138 32.65 -24.75 -8.98
N ALA A 139 31.64 -25.47 -9.49
CA ALA A 139 30.44 -24.85 -10.06
C ALA A 139 29.69 -23.99 -9.03
N PHE A 140 29.51 -24.54 -7.82
CA PHE A 140 28.89 -23.82 -6.71
C PHE A 140 29.73 -22.62 -6.27
N GLY A 141 31.04 -22.79 -6.06
CA GLY A 141 31.94 -21.73 -5.63
C GLY A 141 32.04 -20.59 -6.65
N ALA A 142 32.12 -20.91 -7.94
CA ALA A 142 32.13 -19.94 -9.03
C ALA A 142 30.83 -19.13 -9.06
N MET A 143 29.67 -19.79 -8.96
CA MET A 143 28.37 -19.14 -8.92
C MET A 143 28.23 -18.22 -7.71
N LEU A 144 28.61 -18.70 -6.51
CA LEU A 144 28.53 -17.94 -5.27
C LEU A 144 29.45 -16.72 -5.30
N GLY A 145 30.71 -16.91 -5.70
CA GLY A 145 31.70 -15.84 -5.84
C GLY A 145 31.26 -14.79 -6.88
N ALA A 146 30.79 -15.24 -8.05
CA ALA A 146 30.27 -14.34 -9.07
C ALA A 146 29.05 -13.55 -8.56
N SER A 147 28.10 -14.20 -7.88
CA SER A 147 26.93 -13.52 -7.32
C SER A 147 27.31 -12.45 -6.30
N LEU A 148 28.31 -12.70 -5.46
CA LEU A 148 28.78 -11.72 -4.47
C LEU A 148 29.49 -10.54 -5.12
N VAL A 149 30.43 -10.81 -6.03
CA VAL A 149 31.24 -9.78 -6.68
C VAL A 149 30.45 -9.00 -7.72
N ILE A 150 29.86 -9.69 -8.70
CA ILE A 150 29.16 -9.07 -9.83
C ILE A 150 27.79 -8.58 -9.40
N GLY A 151 27.07 -9.35 -8.58
CA GLY A 151 25.72 -9.02 -8.16
C GLY A 151 25.63 -8.01 -7.00
N GLY A 152 26.59 -8.03 -6.08
CA GLY A 152 26.57 -7.19 -4.88
C GLY A 152 27.58 -6.05 -4.90
N LEU A 153 28.87 -6.38 -5.05
CA LEU A 153 29.96 -5.40 -4.92
C LEU A 153 30.00 -4.43 -6.10
N TYR A 154 29.85 -4.91 -7.33
CA TYR A 154 29.98 -4.08 -8.53
C TYR A 154 28.93 -2.95 -8.60
N PRO A 155 27.61 -3.18 -8.43
CA PRO A 155 26.62 -2.10 -8.40
C PRO A 155 26.87 -1.09 -7.28
N THR A 156 27.28 -1.59 -6.10
CA THR A 156 27.61 -0.73 -4.96
C THR A 156 28.79 0.20 -5.27
N PHE A 157 29.81 -0.33 -5.95
CA PHE A 157 30.96 0.46 -6.39
C PHE A 157 30.54 1.54 -7.40
N VAL A 158 29.73 1.19 -8.40
CA VAL A 158 29.22 2.17 -9.38
C VAL A 158 28.40 3.26 -8.69
N GLN A 159 27.51 2.90 -7.77
CA GLN A 159 26.73 3.86 -7.00
C GLN A 159 27.64 4.80 -6.18
N GLN A 160 28.59 4.25 -5.43
CA GLN A 160 29.41 5.02 -4.50
C GLN A 160 30.42 5.94 -5.20
N PHE A 161 31.04 5.46 -6.29
CA PHE A 161 32.18 6.15 -6.92
C PHE A 161 31.83 6.85 -8.24
N GLN A 162 30.75 6.48 -8.92
CA GLN A 162 30.34 7.15 -10.16
C GLN A 162 29.08 7.99 -9.99
N VAL A 163 28.07 7.49 -9.26
CA VAL A 163 26.78 8.19 -9.12
C VAL A 163 26.83 9.25 -8.03
N LYS A 164 27.06 8.88 -6.76
CA LYS A 164 27.00 9.83 -5.64
C LYS A 164 27.83 11.12 -5.83
N PRO A 165 29.05 11.11 -6.42
CA PRO A 165 29.80 12.34 -6.66
C PRO A 165 29.15 13.30 -7.67
N SER A 166 28.28 12.79 -8.54
CA SER A 166 27.65 13.55 -9.63
C SER A 166 26.18 13.17 -9.82
N GLU A 167 25.47 12.96 -8.71
CA GLU A 167 24.16 12.29 -8.69
C GLU A 167 23.11 13.05 -9.53
N LEU A 168 23.05 14.38 -9.40
CA LEU A 168 22.15 15.21 -10.19
C LEU A 168 22.33 14.99 -11.69
N GLN A 169 23.56 15.00 -12.20
CA GLN A 169 23.83 14.86 -13.63
C GLN A 169 23.55 13.44 -14.14
N ARG A 170 23.87 12.43 -13.31
CA ARG A 170 23.71 11.01 -13.68
C ARG A 170 22.26 10.54 -13.61
N GLU A 171 21.50 11.01 -12.63
CA GLU A 171 20.12 10.60 -12.38
C GLU A 171 19.08 11.49 -13.08
N ALA A 172 19.39 12.76 -13.40
CA ALA A 172 18.48 13.66 -14.12
C ALA A 172 17.76 13.04 -15.33
N PRO A 173 18.42 12.33 -16.27
CA PRO A 173 17.72 11.73 -17.40
C PRO A 173 16.74 10.61 -16.99
N TYR A 174 17.00 9.92 -15.89
CA TYR A 174 16.12 8.87 -15.37
C TYR A 174 14.93 9.45 -14.59
N ILE A 175 15.16 10.53 -13.84
CA ILE A 175 14.10 11.32 -13.20
C ILE A 175 13.17 11.91 -14.26
N GLN A 176 13.72 12.50 -15.33
CA GLN A 176 12.91 13.07 -16.41
C GLN A 176 12.03 12.00 -17.07
N LYS A 177 12.58 10.81 -17.38
CA LYS A 177 11.81 9.68 -17.89
C LYS A 177 10.66 9.28 -16.95
N ASN A 178 10.88 9.37 -15.63
CA ASN A 178 9.85 9.08 -14.63
C ASN A 178 8.75 10.13 -14.61
N ILE A 179 9.12 11.42 -14.69
CA ILE A 179 8.18 12.54 -14.80
C ILE A 179 7.33 12.38 -16.06
N ASP A 180 7.96 12.12 -17.21
CA ASP A 180 7.26 11.97 -18.49
C ASP A 180 6.29 10.77 -18.47
N ALA A 181 6.73 9.64 -17.89
CA ALA A 181 5.89 8.45 -17.72
C ALA A 181 4.69 8.73 -16.80
N THR A 182 4.91 9.44 -15.68
CA THR A 182 3.86 9.81 -14.73
C THR A 182 2.86 10.76 -15.38
N ARG A 183 3.34 11.82 -16.04
CA ARG A 183 2.47 12.76 -16.75
C ARG A 183 1.65 12.06 -17.83
N THR A 184 2.25 11.13 -18.57
CA THR A 184 1.53 10.34 -19.56
C THR A 184 0.48 9.43 -18.92
N ALA A 185 0.82 8.74 -17.83
CA ALA A 185 -0.11 7.83 -17.14
C ALA A 185 -1.34 8.55 -16.57
N TYR A 186 -1.15 9.76 -16.04
CA TYR A 186 -2.24 10.60 -15.50
C TYR A 186 -2.88 11.53 -16.54
N GLY A 187 -2.45 11.49 -17.81
CA GLY A 187 -2.98 12.37 -18.85
C GLY A 187 -2.63 13.86 -18.67
N LEU A 188 -1.52 14.17 -17.99
CA LEU A 188 -1.06 15.53 -17.63
C LEU A 188 -0.14 16.16 -18.69
N ASN A 189 -0.12 15.62 -19.90
CA ASN A 189 0.71 16.12 -20.99
C ASN A 189 0.16 17.43 -21.57
N ASP A 190 -1.16 17.63 -21.53
CA ASP A 190 -1.86 18.78 -22.14
C ASP A 190 -2.43 19.78 -21.13
N VAL A 191 -1.84 19.85 -19.93
CA VAL A 191 -2.27 20.78 -18.89
C VAL A 191 -1.89 22.22 -19.28
N LYS A 192 -2.89 23.11 -19.28
CA LYS A 192 -2.69 24.55 -19.47
C LYS A 192 -2.49 25.20 -18.11
N PHE A 193 -1.34 25.84 -17.93
CA PHE A 193 -1.05 26.65 -16.76
C PHE A 193 -1.47 28.10 -17.03
N SER A 194 -2.14 28.71 -16.06
CA SER A 194 -2.46 30.14 -16.06
C SER A 194 -1.89 30.77 -14.80
N ASP A 195 -1.02 31.76 -14.97
CA ASP A 195 -0.51 32.51 -13.83
C ASP A 195 -1.62 33.41 -13.27
N TYR A 196 -1.82 33.37 -11.96
CA TYR A 196 -2.76 34.24 -11.25
C TYR A 196 -1.98 35.40 -10.61
N ALA A 197 -2.26 36.63 -11.06
CA ALA A 197 -1.68 37.83 -10.46
C ALA A 197 -2.58 38.30 -9.30
N ALA A 198 -2.15 38.06 -8.07
CA ALA A 198 -2.85 38.56 -6.89
C ALA A 198 -2.82 40.09 -6.84
N ILE A 199 -3.93 40.72 -6.43
CA ILE A 199 -4.04 42.16 -6.21
C ILE A 199 -3.89 42.42 -4.71
N ASP A 200 -2.80 43.07 -4.29
CA ASP A 200 -2.50 43.28 -2.86
C ASP A 200 -3.38 44.34 -2.17
N ASN A 201 -4.07 45.19 -2.93
CA ASN A 201 -4.93 46.27 -2.40
C ASN A 201 -6.25 46.39 -3.21
N PRO A 202 -7.29 45.61 -2.87
CA PRO A 202 -8.58 45.71 -3.54
C PRO A 202 -9.24 47.06 -3.24
N SER A 203 -9.92 47.63 -4.25
CA SER A 203 -10.75 48.81 -4.09
C SER A 203 -12.00 48.52 -3.26
N LEU A 204 -12.65 49.55 -2.71
CA LEU A 204 -13.96 49.39 -2.06
C LEU A 204 -15.03 48.83 -3.00
N ALA A 205 -14.96 49.17 -4.30
CA ALA A 205 -15.88 48.64 -5.30
C ALA A 205 -15.69 47.13 -5.51
N SER A 206 -14.44 46.65 -5.59
CA SER A 206 -14.14 45.22 -5.69
C SER A 206 -14.52 44.45 -4.43
N LEU A 207 -14.32 45.03 -3.23
CA LEU A 207 -14.79 44.41 -1.98
C LEU A 207 -16.32 44.29 -1.93
N ALA A 208 -17.04 45.27 -2.48
CA ALA A 208 -18.50 45.22 -2.57
C ALA A 208 -18.98 44.18 -3.59
N GLU A 209 -18.27 44.03 -4.72
CA GLU A 209 -18.53 42.98 -5.72
C GLU A 209 -18.27 41.57 -5.14
N ASP A 210 -17.23 41.43 -4.32
CA ASP A 210 -16.85 40.18 -3.64
C ASP A 210 -17.55 39.95 -2.29
N ALA A 211 -18.62 40.69 -1.97
CA ALA A 211 -19.30 40.57 -0.68
C ALA A 211 -19.73 39.12 -0.37
N GLY A 212 -20.12 38.34 -1.39
CA GLY A 212 -20.41 36.91 -1.25
C GLY A 212 -19.20 36.05 -0.88
N THR A 213 -18.01 36.38 -1.39
CA THR A 213 -16.76 35.70 -1.05
C THR A 213 -16.29 36.08 0.35
N LEU A 214 -16.31 37.38 0.67
CA LEU A 214 -15.92 37.92 1.98
C LEU A 214 -16.80 37.36 3.10
N GLY A 215 -18.09 37.23 2.85
CA GLY A 215 -19.04 36.63 3.78
C GLY A 215 -18.79 35.14 4.03
N ASN A 216 -18.09 34.43 3.13
CA ASN A 216 -17.79 33.00 3.23
C ASN A 216 -16.30 32.72 3.49
N ILE A 217 -15.56 33.70 4.05
CA ILE A 217 -14.20 33.45 4.51
C ILE A 217 -14.25 32.42 5.63
N ARG A 218 -13.60 31.29 5.40
CA ARG A 218 -13.52 30.19 6.35
C ARG A 218 -12.68 30.59 7.55
N LEU A 219 -13.29 30.50 8.74
CA LEU A 219 -12.66 30.65 10.03
C LEU A 219 -12.26 29.29 10.61
N LEU A 220 -13.05 28.24 10.35
CA LEU A 220 -12.80 26.89 10.85
C LEU A 220 -11.94 26.09 9.87
N ASP A 221 -10.73 25.71 10.27
CA ASP A 221 -9.89 24.82 9.47
C ASP A 221 -10.32 23.34 9.67
N PRO A 222 -10.81 22.66 8.61
CA PRO A 222 -11.21 21.25 8.70
C PRO A 222 -10.08 20.31 9.14
N ALA A 223 -8.82 20.66 8.87
CA ALA A 223 -7.67 19.84 9.27
C ALA A 223 -7.29 20.00 10.76
N VAL A 224 -7.89 20.97 11.46
CA VAL A 224 -7.50 21.34 12.85
C VAL A 224 -8.67 21.20 13.84
N ILE A 225 -9.92 21.39 13.41
CA ILE A 225 -11.06 21.53 14.34
C ILE A 225 -11.61 20.20 14.91
N SER A 226 -11.18 19.05 14.39
CA SER A 226 -11.64 17.72 14.82
C SER A 226 -11.55 17.47 16.35
N PRO A 227 -10.49 17.85 17.08
CA PRO A 227 -10.44 17.71 18.54
C PRO A 227 -11.58 18.45 19.25
N THR A 228 -12.00 19.61 18.75
CA THR A 228 -13.13 20.36 19.32
C THR A 228 -14.46 19.66 19.05
N PHE A 229 -14.65 19.10 17.85
CA PHE A 229 -15.82 18.26 17.54
C PHE A 229 -15.85 17.02 18.44
N ARG A 230 -14.71 16.36 18.67
CA ARG A 230 -14.62 15.24 19.63
C ARG A 230 -15.00 15.69 21.03
N GLN A 231 -14.42 16.78 21.52
CA GLN A 231 -14.68 17.28 22.86
C GLN A 231 -16.16 17.62 23.11
N LEU A 232 -16.82 18.26 22.14
CA LEU A 232 -18.18 18.78 22.29
C LEU A 232 -19.25 17.77 21.87
N GLN A 233 -18.97 16.91 20.89
CA GLN A 233 -19.99 16.15 20.16
C GLN A 233 -19.72 14.64 20.06
N GLN A 234 -18.63 14.10 20.62
CA GLN A 234 -18.37 12.66 20.63
C GLN A 234 -19.34 11.89 21.53
N ILE A 235 -19.71 12.47 22.68
CA ILE A 235 -20.65 11.93 23.69
C ILE A 235 -20.17 10.66 24.42
N ARG A 236 -19.62 9.66 23.71
CA ARG A 236 -19.12 8.38 24.25
C ARG A 236 -17.85 7.93 23.54
N GLY A 237 -16.99 7.20 24.25
CA GLY A 237 -15.70 6.72 23.72
C GLY A 237 -15.80 5.81 22.49
N PHE A 238 -16.92 5.09 22.35
CA PHE A 238 -17.20 4.24 21.19
C PHE A 238 -17.68 4.99 19.95
N TYR A 239 -17.76 6.31 19.99
CA TYR A 239 -17.84 7.15 18.79
C TYR A 239 -16.52 7.86 18.56
N ALA A 240 -16.27 8.24 17.31
CA ALA A 240 -15.16 9.09 16.94
C ALA A 240 -15.51 9.98 15.74
N PHE A 241 -14.65 10.96 15.51
CA PHE A 241 -14.59 11.75 14.29
C PHE A 241 -13.23 11.52 13.63
N PRO A 242 -13.13 11.60 12.28
CA PRO A 242 -11.86 11.53 11.58
C PRO A 242 -10.92 12.67 12.00
N ASP A 243 -9.61 12.50 11.80
CA ASP A 243 -8.62 13.49 12.23
C ASP A 243 -8.71 14.79 11.42
N ALA A 244 -9.06 14.69 10.14
CA ALA A 244 -9.45 15.81 9.31
C ALA A 244 -10.95 15.71 9.01
N LEU A 245 -11.65 16.84 9.08
CA LEU A 245 -13.07 16.93 8.71
C LEU A 245 -13.21 17.37 7.25
N ASP A 246 -14.43 17.34 6.74
CA ASP A 246 -14.75 17.74 5.38
C ASP A 246 -15.45 19.09 5.32
N VAL A 247 -15.50 19.68 4.13
CA VAL A 247 -16.30 20.87 3.88
C VAL A 247 -17.31 20.61 2.78
N ASP A 248 -18.57 20.92 3.09
CA ASP A 248 -19.66 20.87 2.12
C ASP A 248 -20.53 22.13 2.22
N ARG A 249 -21.44 22.32 1.26
CA ARG A 249 -22.30 23.49 1.16
C ARG A 249 -23.76 23.10 1.10
N TYR A 250 -24.55 23.60 2.04
CA TYR A 250 -25.98 23.33 2.16
C TYR A 250 -26.81 24.60 1.97
N LEU A 251 -28.06 24.42 1.57
CA LEU A 251 -29.03 25.51 1.51
C LEU A 251 -29.73 25.62 2.87
N ILE A 252 -29.39 26.64 3.65
CA ILE A 252 -29.96 26.89 4.98
C ILE A 252 -30.65 28.25 4.94
N ASP A 253 -31.94 28.27 5.29
CA ASP A 253 -32.80 29.46 5.19
C ASP A 253 -32.78 30.13 3.79
N GLY A 254 -32.66 29.32 2.74
CA GLY A 254 -32.58 29.80 1.35
C GLY A 254 -31.22 30.40 0.95
N ILE A 255 -30.22 30.35 1.84
CA ILE A 255 -28.86 30.84 1.57
C ILE A 255 -27.90 29.65 1.52
N LYS A 256 -27.07 29.58 0.46
CA LYS A 256 -26.02 28.56 0.36
C LYS A 256 -24.90 28.89 1.34
N ARG A 257 -24.71 28.05 2.36
CA ARG A 257 -23.70 28.22 3.41
C ARG A 257 -22.72 27.06 3.40
N GLY A 258 -21.44 27.36 3.62
CA GLY A 258 -20.42 26.34 3.83
C GLY A 258 -20.40 25.85 5.27
N LEU A 259 -20.28 24.54 5.43
CA LEU A 259 -20.19 23.87 6.72
C LEU A 259 -18.93 23.02 6.77
N VAL A 260 -18.26 23.00 7.92
CA VAL A 260 -17.32 21.93 8.27
C VAL A 260 -18.14 20.78 8.83
N VAL A 261 -18.02 19.61 8.23
CA VAL A 261 -18.86 18.44 8.49
C VAL A 261 -17.99 17.30 9.02
N GLY A 262 -18.43 16.72 10.13
CA GLY A 262 -17.86 15.51 10.69
C GLY A 262 -18.94 14.45 10.85
N VAL A 263 -18.68 13.24 10.35
CA VAL A 263 -19.55 12.09 10.57
C VAL A 263 -19.15 11.41 11.87
N ARG A 264 -20.12 11.16 12.76
CA ARG A 264 -19.87 10.46 14.01
C ARG A 264 -19.83 8.97 13.74
N GLU A 265 -18.65 8.43 13.59
CA GLU A 265 -18.43 7.02 13.27
C GLU A 265 -18.21 6.16 14.51
N VAL A 266 -18.35 4.85 14.35
CA VAL A 266 -18.09 3.89 15.43
C VAL A 266 -16.59 3.73 15.65
N ASN A 267 -16.20 3.64 16.92
CA ASN A 267 -14.82 3.43 17.34
C ASN A 267 -14.74 2.26 18.32
N LEU A 268 -14.51 1.05 17.77
CA LEU A 268 -14.37 -0.15 18.59
C LEU A 268 -13.17 -0.04 19.55
N ALA A 269 -12.11 0.70 19.21
CA ALA A 269 -10.95 0.88 20.09
C ALA A 269 -11.27 1.73 21.34
N GLY A 270 -12.39 2.48 21.33
CA GLY A 270 -12.86 3.25 22.48
C GLY A 270 -13.73 2.45 23.45
N LEU A 271 -14.02 1.17 23.18
CA LEU A 271 -14.70 0.27 24.11
C LEU A 271 -13.74 -0.28 25.16
N ALA A 272 -14.26 -0.57 26.35
CA ALA A 272 -13.49 -1.24 27.39
C ALA A 272 -13.09 -2.66 26.96
N ALA A 273 -11.94 -3.15 27.43
CA ALA A 273 -11.37 -4.42 26.98
C ALA A 273 -12.27 -5.64 27.26
N ASP A 274 -13.05 -5.60 28.33
CA ASP A 274 -14.05 -6.62 28.67
C ASP A 274 -15.31 -6.56 27.79
N GLN A 275 -15.55 -5.44 27.10
CA GLN A 275 -16.61 -5.27 26.12
C GLN A 275 -16.17 -5.65 24.70
N ARG A 276 -14.86 -5.84 24.44
CA ARG A 276 -14.33 -6.27 23.15
C ARG A 276 -14.46 -7.77 22.96
N ASN A 277 -15.59 -8.18 22.40
CA ASN A 277 -15.86 -9.56 22.01
C ASN A 277 -16.58 -9.58 20.66
N TRP A 278 -16.57 -10.74 20.01
CA TRP A 278 -17.17 -10.91 18.69
C TRP A 278 -18.60 -10.41 18.61
N PHE A 279 -19.43 -10.69 19.62
CA PHE A 279 -20.83 -10.30 19.64
C PHE A 279 -20.99 -8.77 19.66
N ASN A 280 -20.27 -8.07 20.53
CA ASN A 280 -20.33 -6.61 20.59
C ASN A 280 -19.76 -5.95 19.34
N ASP A 281 -18.59 -6.41 18.87
CA ASP A 281 -17.88 -5.82 17.74
C ASP A 281 -18.64 -6.02 16.40
N THR A 282 -19.53 -7.01 16.30
CA THR A 282 -20.19 -7.36 15.03
C THR A 282 -21.71 -7.24 15.02
N MET A 283 -22.39 -7.30 16.18
CA MET A 283 -23.85 -7.29 16.27
C MET A 283 -24.42 -6.11 17.08
N VAL A 284 -23.61 -5.48 17.94
CA VAL A 284 -24.06 -4.35 18.78
C VAL A 284 -23.54 -3.02 18.23
N PHE A 285 -22.23 -2.88 18.09
CA PHE A 285 -21.58 -1.65 17.60
C PHE A 285 -21.40 -1.72 16.08
N THR A 286 -22.51 -1.72 15.34
CA THR A 286 -22.55 -1.96 13.89
C THR A 286 -22.42 -0.70 13.04
N HIS A 287 -22.70 0.47 13.61
CA HIS A 287 -22.76 1.73 12.87
C HIS A 287 -22.40 2.94 13.74
N GLY A 288 -21.96 4.01 13.09
CA GLY A 288 -21.91 5.35 13.69
C GLY A 288 -23.28 6.01 13.71
N TYR A 289 -23.42 7.17 14.37
CA TYR A 289 -24.71 7.82 14.50
C TYR A 289 -24.64 9.34 14.41
N GLY A 290 -25.08 9.85 13.27
CA GLY A 290 -25.33 11.26 13.01
C GLY A 290 -24.19 11.98 12.32
N VAL A 291 -24.54 13.13 11.78
CA VAL A 291 -23.61 14.12 11.24
C VAL A 291 -23.59 15.31 12.19
N VAL A 292 -22.41 15.88 12.38
CA VAL A 292 -22.22 17.14 13.09
C VAL A 292 -21.68 18.14 12.08
N ALA A 293 -22.30 19.30 12.00
CA ALA A 293 -21.93 20.32 11.04
C ALA A 293 -21.86 21.68 11.72
N ALA A 294 -20.75 22.39 11.54
CA ALA A 294 -20.57 23.76 12.02
C ALA A 294 -20.41 24.71 10.84
N TYR A 295 -20.95 25.92 10.94
CA TYR A 295 -20.75 26.95 9.94
C TYR A 295 -19.27 27.27 9.78
N GLU A 296 -18.77 27.26 8.54
CA GLU A 296 -17.32 27.39 8.31
C GLU A 296 -16.78 28.80 8.61
N ASN A 297 -17.67 29.80 8.63
CA ASN A 297 -17.41 31.24 8.64
C ASN A 297 -17.96 31.98 9.88
N THR A 298 -18.51 31.27 10.87
CA THR A 298 -19.00 31.85 12.12
C THR A 298 -18.46 31.11 13.34
N SER A 299 -18.60 31.72 14.52
CA SER A 299 -18.28 31.12 15.80
C SER A 299 -19.31 31.55 16.84
N ALA A 300 -19.53 30.72 17.85
CA ALA A 300 -20.29 31.10 19.03
C ALA A 300 -19.56 32.21 19.83
N SER A 301 -20.26 32.80 20.79
CA SER A 301 -19.75 33.94 21.58
C SER A 301 -18.54 33.62 22.45
N ASP A 302 -18.33 32.36 22.78
CA ASP A 302 -17.20 31.82 23.54
C ASP A 302 -16.05 31.32 22.65
N GLY A 303 -16.20 31.42 21.32
CA GLY A 303 -15.23 30.96 20.33
C GLY A 303 -15.39 29.49 19.93
N GLU A 304 -16.40 28.78 20.44
CA GLU A 304 -16.72 27.44 19.97
C GLU A 304 -17.33 27.47 18.56
N PRO A 305 -17.29 26.34 17.81
CA PRO A 305 -17.99 26.24 16.54
C PRO A 305 -19.49 26.51 16.69
N ASP A 306 -20.04 27.32 15.78
CA ASP A 306 -21.49 27.54 15.68
C ASP A 306 -22.10 26.38 14.87
N PHE A 307 -22.77 25.46 15.57
CA PHE A 307 -23.27 24.23 14.97
C PHE A 307 -24.60 24.44 14.24
N ALA A 308 -24.63 24.09 12.95
CA ALA A 308 -25.82 23.97 12.13
C ALA A 308 -26.55 22.63 12.37
N GLU A 309 -25.83 21.59 12.76
CA GLU A 309 -26.33 20.26 13.11
C GLU A 309 -25.45 19.65 14.22
N SER A 310 -26.07 19.15 15.30
CA SER A 310 -25.34 18.67 16.47
C SER A 310 -26.17 17.71 17.34
N ASN A 311 -25.56 17.20 18.41
CA ASN A 311 -26.12 16.32 19.44
C ASN A 311 -26.36 14.88 18.98
N ILE A 312 -26.91 14.09 19.91
CA ILE A 312 -27.36 12.72 19.71
C ILE A 312 -28.69 12.52 20.48
N PRO A 313 -29.81 12.24 19.78
CA PRO A 313 -30.00 12.26 18.33
C PRO A 313 -29.61 13.60 17.68
N PRO A 314 -29.18 13.60 16.40
CA PRO A 314 -28.92 14.83 15.67
C PRO A 314 -30.14 15.75 15.67
N SER A 315 -29.86 17.02 15.89
CA SER A 315 -30.81 18.12 15.81
C SER A 315 -30.15 19.35 15.21
N GLY A 316 -30.89 20.03 14.34
CA GLY A 316 -30.38 21.19 13.65
C GLY A 316 -31.16 21.49 12.38
N THR A 317 -30.45 22.07 11.42
CA THR A 317 -30.99 22.61 10.17
C THR A 317 -30.94 21.63 9.00
N LEU A 318 -30.27 20.48 9.15
CA LEU A 318 -30.04 19.55 8.04
C LEU A 318 -31.13 18.47 7.88
N ASP A 319 -32.15 18.47 8.75
CA ASP A 319 -33.33 17.59 8.70
C ASP A 319 -32.99 16.11 8.40
N ILE A 320 -32.14 15.53 9.26
CA ILE A 320 -31.61 14.18 9.05
C ILE A 320 -32.64 13.13 9.47
N GLU A 321 -33.31 12.51 8.48
CA GLU A 321 -34.27 11.43 8.73
C GLU A 321 -33.61 10.11 9.16
N GLN A 322 -32.44 9.79 8.60
CA GLN A 322 -31.71 8.53 8.86
C GLN A 322 -30.26 8.81 9.27
N PRO A 323 -29.99 8.96 10.58
CA PRO A 323 -28.66 9.34 11.06
C PRO A 323 -27.66 8.18 11.10
N ARG A 324 -28.04 6.95 10.78
CA ARG A 324 -27.18 5.77 10.96
C ARG A 324 -26.13 5.65 9.87
N VAL A 325 -24.88 5.43 10.28
CA VAL A 325 -23.72 5.40 9.37
C VAL A 325 -23.08 4.01 9.39
N TYR A 326 -23.51 3.16 8.46
CA TYR A 326 -22.95 1.81 8.30
C TYR A 326 -21.66 1.78 7.49
N PHE A 327 -21.45 2.78 6.61
CA PHE A 327 -20.29 2.88 5.74
C PHE A 327 -19.62 4.24 5.94
N GLY A 328 -18.43 4.22 6.51
CA GLY A 328 -17.56 5.39 6.69
C GLY A 328 -16.09 4.97 6.73
N GLU A 329 -15.23 5.88 7.13
CA GLU A 329 -13.77 5.69 7.17
C GLU A 329 -13.30 4.80 8.32
N GLN A 330 -14.12 4.66 9.37
CA GLN A 330 -13.87 3.90 10.58
C GLN A 330 -14.86 2.74 10.79
N SER A 331 -15.61 2.36 9.74
CA SER A 331 -16.51 1.21 9.78
C SER A 331 -15.80 -0.07 10.26
N PRO A 332 -16.48 -0.96 11.02
CA PRO A 332 -15.96 -2.27 11.36
C PRO A 332 -15.66 -3.09 10.09
N GLU A 333 -14.76 -4.08 10.20
CA GLU A 333 -14.43 -4.98 9.08
C GLU A 333 -15.68 -5.63 8.48
N TYR A 334 -16.63 -6.00 9.35
CA TYR A 334 -17.97 -6.43 8.98
C TYR A 334 -18.94 -6.22 10.14
N SER A 335 -20.23 -6.21 9.83
CA SER A 335 -21.31 -6.19 10.82
C SER A 335 -22.44 -7.10 10.35
N ILE A 336 -23.15 -7.70 11.31
CA ILE A 336 -24.35 -8.50 11.08
C ILE A 336 -25.52 -7.67 11.59
N VAL A 337 -26.34 -7.20 10.66
CA VAL A 337 -27.42 -6.23 10.91
C VAL A 337 -28.78 -6.85 10.62
N GLY A 338 -29.83 -6.29 11.22
CA GLY A 338 -31.20 -6.75 11.02
C GLY A 338 -31.61 -7.94 11.91
N SER A 339 -32.88 -8.34 11.80
CA SER A 339 -33.50 -9.41 12.58
C SER A 339 -34.58 -10.10 11.73
N ASP A 340 -34.84 -11.37 12.00
CA ASP A 340 -35.99 -12.10 11.44
C ASP A 340 -37.32 -11.78 12.15
N GLY A 341 -37.29 -10.84 13.11
CA GLY A 341 -38.44 -10.42 13.91
C GLY A 341 -38.69 -11.28 15.16
N SER A 342 -37.89 -12.32 15.39
CA SER A 342 -38.00 -13.17 16.59
C SER A 342 -37.34 -12.55 17.83
N ALA A 343 -36.40 -11.63 17.64
CA ALA A 343 -35.69 -10.91 18.69
C ALA A 343 -35.87 -9.39 18.57
N GLY A 344 -35.83 -8.70 19.70
CA GLY A 344 -35.82 -7.24 19.77
C GLY A 344 -34.52 -6.62 19.23
N PRO A 345 -34.46 -5.29 19.10
CA PRO A 345 -33.32 -4.60 18.50
C PRO A 345 -32.02 -4.78 19.28
N LEU A 346 -30.97 -5.21 18.59
CA LEU A 346 -29.65 -5.51 19.13
C LEU A 346 -28.62 -4.42 18.87
N GLU A 347 -28.72 -3.74 17.72
CA GLU A 347 -27.75 -2.74 17.30
C GLU A 347 -27.89 -1.51 18.19
N LEU A 348 -26.79 -1.01 18.75
CA LEU A 348 -26.81 0.20 19.56
C LEU A 348 -26.92 1.42 18.64
N ASP A 349 -27.97 2.21 18.85
CA ASP A 349 -28.21 3.44 18.10
C ASP A 349 -27.50 4.62 18.77
N TYR A 350 -27.89 4.93 20.01
CA TYR A 350 -27.30 6.01 20.81
C TYR A 350 -27.61 5.85 22.31
N PRO A 351 -26.77 6.42 23.20
CA PRO A 351 -27.06 6.46 24.64
C PRO A 351 -28.28 7.35 24.96
N ASP A 352 -29.19 6.85 25.79
CA ASP A 352 -30.37 7.58 26.26
C ASP A 352 -30.64 7.29 27.73
N ASP A 353 -30.25 8.23 28.60
CA ASP A 353 -30.40 8.11 30.06
C ASP A 353 -31.87 8.09 30.52
N LYS A 354 -32.83 8.45 29.65
CA LYS A 354 -34.26 8.36 29.93
C LYS A 354 -34.83 6.98 29.62
N SER A 355 -34.14 6.17 28.82
CA SER A 355 -34.55 4.80 28.50
C SER A 355 -34.24 3.85 29.66
N ALA A 356 -35.02 2.77 29.80
CA ALA A 356 -34.85 1.80 30.89
C ALA A 356 -33.47 1.11 30.89
N ASN A 357 -32.83 1.02 29.72
CA ASN A 357 -31.54 0.34 29.54
C ASN A 357 -30.38 1.33 29.33
N GLY A 358 -30.61 2.64 29.42
CA GLY A 358 -29.60 3.68 29.20
C GLY A 358 -29.20 3.89 27.74
N GLN A 359 -29.90 3.28 26.78
CA GLN A 359 -29.64 3.37 25.35
C GLN A 359 -30.90 3.11 24.50
N THR A 360 -30.90 3.67 23.29
CA THR A 360 -31.80 3.30 22.21
C THR A 360 -31.11 2.28 21.32
N ASN A 361 -31.87 1.28 20.86
CA ASN A 361 -31.38 0.25 19.95
C ASN A 361 -32.18 0.26 18.64
N ASN A 362 -31.57 -0.28 17.59
CA ASN A 362 -32.16 -0.45 16.27
C ASN A 362 -32.08 -1.90 15.76
N THR A 363 -32.90 -2.14 14.75
CA THR A 363 -32.81 -3.27 13.84
C THR A 363 -32.89 -2.69 12.43
N TYR A 364 -31.91 -2.98 11.58
CA TYR A 364 -31.91 -2.58 10.17
C TYR A 364 -33.11 -3.11 9.38
#